data_AF-A0A0W1KIR1-F1
#
_entry.id   AF-A0A0W1KIR1-F1
#
_cell.length_a   1.000
_cell.length_b   1.000
_cell.length_c   1.000
_cell.angle_alpha   90.00
_cell.angle_beta   90.00
_cell.angle_gamma   90.00
#
_symmetry.space_group_name_H-M   'P 1'
#
loop_
_entity.id
_entity.type
_entity.pdbx_description
1 polymer ?
#
loop_
_entity_poly.entity_id
_entity_poly.type
_entity_poly.pdbx_seq_one_letter_code
_entity_poly.pdbx_strand_id
1 'polypeptide(L)'
;MRNIEEEANLPTPKKCGRFLTAHDIHYIRARHSWTATWRDVEKVEMDGDFIVFVVDGDTVRGWNHEPSYVQALIDSGRRVKWCERYGILSFEAPGGGSSRYVGVDSVASPEECTGTRTDGFVIEGRKLLGGDGQDSRA
;
A
#
# COMPACT_ATOMS: atom_id res chain seq x y z
N MET A 1 -25.76 -1.33 -6.52
CA MET A 1 -25.22 -0.07 -5.94
C MET A 1 -24.59 -0.46 -4.61
N ARG A 2 -23.25 -0.49 -4.50
CA ARG A 2 -22.57 -0.75 -3.21
C ARG A 2 -22.24 0.60 -2.59
N ASN A 3 -22.48 0.71 -1.28
CA ASN A 3 -22.53 1.96 -0.53
C ASN A 3 -21.17 2.65 -0.48
N ILE A 4 -21.16 3.93 -0.82
CA ILE A 4 -20.00 4.84 -0.73
C ILE A 4 -19.57 5.05 0.75
N GLU A 5 -20.40 4.65 1.70
CA GLU A 5 -20.16 4.76 3.15
C GLU A 5 -19.11 3.78 3.68
N GLU A 6 -18.84 2.67 2.98
CA GLU A 6 -17.85 1.67 3.44
C GLU A 6 -16.40 2.13 3.22
N GLU A 7 -16.15 3.12 2.34
CA GLU A 7 -14.82 3.71 2.16
C GLU A 7 -14.38 4.55 3.38
N ALA A 8 -15.30 4.97 4.25
CA ALA A 8 -15.05 5.97 5.29
C ALA A 8 -14.52 5.39 6.61
N ASN A 9 -14.43 4.06 6.77
CA ASN A 9 -14.11 3.45 8.07
C ASN A 9 -12.90 2.50 8.05
N LEU A 10 -11.95 2.73 7.14
CA LEU A 10 -10.65 2.05 7.26
C LEU A 10 -9.90 2.62 8.49
N PRO A 11 -9.30 1.76 9.33
CA PRO A 11 -8.51 2.24 10.46
C PRO A 11 -7.36 3.09 9.94
N THR A 12 -7.03 4.16 10.67
CA THR A 12 -5.82 4.93 10.37
C THR A 12 -4.60 4.06 10.69
N PRO A 13 -3.66 3.87 9.75
CA PRO A 13 -2.44 3.10 10.03
C PRO A 13 -1.65 3.77 11.15
N LYS A 14 -1.19 2.97 12.11
CA LYS A 14 -0.30 3.38 13.18
C LYS A 14 1.09 3.61 12.59
N LYS A 15 1.43 4.90 12.44
CA LYS A 15 2.76 5.34 11.98
C LYS A 15 3.86 4.60 12.75
N CYS A 16 4.69 3.87 12.01
CA CYS A 16 5.85 3.18 12.57
C CYS A 16 7.08 4.11 12.66
N GLY A 17 7.11 5.17 11.84
CA GLY A 17 8.23 6.13 11.81
C GLY A 17 9.54 5.53 11.27
N ARG A 18 9.50 4.29 10.77
CA ARG A 18 10.58 3.59 10.08
C ARG A 18 10.18 3.38 8.62
N PHE A 19 11.16 3.49 7.71
CA PHE A 19 10.91 3.45 6.26
C PHE A 19 11.54 2.25 5.58
N LEU A 20 11.66 1.17 6.35
CA LEU A 20 12.13 -0.11 5.87
C LEU A 20 11.01 -0.80 5.06
N THR A 21 11.38 -1.82 4.30
CA THR A 21 10.41 -2.73 3.68
C THR A 21 9.54 -3.37 4.79
N ALA A 22 8.24 -3.60 4.53
CA ALA A 22 7.22 -3.96 5.52
C ALA A 22 6.76 -2.87 6.53
N HIS A 23 7.29 -1.65 6.44
CA HIS A 23 6.89 -0.50 7.26
C HIS A 23 6.20 0.61 6.43
N ASP A 24 6.09 1.81 7.00
CA ASP A 24 5.65 3.01 6.30
C ASP A 24 6.45 3.18 5.00
N ILE A 25 5.75 3.34 3.88
CA ILE A 25 6.42 3.52 2.59
C ILE A 25 6.96 4.94 2.50
N HIS A 26 8.28 5.06 2.30
CA HIS A 26 8.88 6.37 2.06
C HIS A 26 8.30 7.03 0.81
N TYR A 27 8.07 8.35 0.83
CA TYR A 27 7.45 9.07 -0.28
C TYR A 27 8.22 8.88 -1.61
N ILE A 28 9.56 8.86 -1.55
CA ILE A 28 10.41 8.64 -2.73
C ILE A 28 10.13 7.26 -3.31
N ARG A 29 10.10 6.23 -2.47
CA ARG A 29 9.82 4.85 -2.87
C ARG A 29 8.42 4.72 -3.50
N ALA A 30 7.41 5.36 -2.90
CA ALA A 30 6.06 5.42 -3.46
C ALA A 30 6.06 6.11 -4.84
N ARG A 31 6.70 7.27 -4.98
CA ARG A 31 6.76 8.01 -6.24
C ARG A 31 7.47 7.23 -7.34
N HIS A 32 8.59 6.59 -7.03
CA HIS A 32 9.33 5.77 -8.00
C HIS A 32 8.59 4.50 -8.41
N SER A 33 7.70 3.99 -7.57
CA SER A 33 6.86 2.84 -7.92
C SER A 33 5.87 3.16 -9.06
N TRP A 34 5.48 4.42 -9.25
CA TRP A 34 4.53 4.80 -10.32
C TRP A 34 5.09 4.63 -11.73
N THR A 35 6.41 4.56 -11.88
CA THR A 35 7.06 4.29 -13.18
C THR A 35 7.51 2.84 -13.32
N ALA A 36 7.20 1.98 -12.35
CA ALA A 36 7.53 0.56 -12.39
C ALA A 36 6.37 -0.27 -12.96
N THR A 37 6.67 -1.53 -13.25
CA THR A 37 5.66 -2.51 -13.60
C THR A 37 4.81 -2.85 -12.38
N TRP A 38 3.50 -2.79 -12.57
CA TRP A 38 2.50 -3.27 -11.62
C TRP A 38 1.78 -4.46 -12.22
N ARG A 39 1.62 -5.50 -11.42
CA ARG A 39 0.96 -6.73 -11.80
C ARG A 39 -0.33 -6.88 -11.02
N ASP A 40 -1.36 -7.43 -11.64
CA ASP A 40 -2.62 -7.69 -10.93
C ASP A 40 -2.45 -8.83 -9.94
N VAL A 41 -2.99 -8.66 -8.74
CA VAL A 41 -3.05 -9.70 -7.72
C VAL A 41 -4.38 -10.44 -7.88
N GLU A 42 -4.30 -11.73 -8.11
CA GLU A 42 -5.46 -12.61 -8.38
C GLU A 42 -6.21 -12.96 -7.10
N LYS A 43 -5.47 -13.19 -6.01
CA LYS A 43 -5.98 -13.47 -4.67
C LYS A 43 -5.06 -12.83 -3.64
N VAL A 44 -5.62 -12.32 -2.56
CA VAL A 44 -4.87 -11.85 -1.39
C VAL A 44 -5.63 -12.21 -0.11
N GLU A 45 -4.92 -12.64 0.91
CA GLU A 45 -5.44 -12.95 2.23
C GLU A 45 -4.36 -12.74 3.31
N MET A 46 -4.79 -12.72 4.57
CA MET A 46 -3.86 -12.82 5.69
C MET A 46 -3.73 -14.27 6.14
N ASP A 47 -2.51 -14.70 6.45
CA ASP A 47 -2.15 -15.94 7.13
C ASP A 47 -1.43 -15.57 8.44
N GLY A 48 -2.22 -15.40 9.51
CA GLY A 48 -1.74 -14.80 10.76
C GLY A 48 -1.25 -13.38 10.53
N ASP A 49 0.03 -13.14 10.80
CA ASP A 49 0.67 -11.84 10.58
C ASP A 49 1.22 -11.64 9.16
N PHE A 50 1.15 -12.66 8.31
CA PHE A 50 1.68 -12.62 6.95
C PHE A 50 0.58 -12.30 5.94
N ILE A 51 0.96 -11.58 4.89
CA ILE A 51 0.16 -11.35 3.70
C ILE A 51 0.51 -12.44 2.69
N VAL A 52 -0.47 -13.19 2.24
CA VAL A 52 -0.31 -14.21 1.18
C VAL A 52 -1.10 -13.76 -0.03
N PHE A 53 -0.45 -13.71 -1.19
CA PHE A 53 -1.11 -13.28 -2.42
C PHE A 53 -0.59 -14.01 -3.66
N VAL A 54 -1.43 -14.07 -4.70
CA VAL A 54 -1.13 -14.75 -5.96
C VAL A 54 -0.95 -13.71 -7.07
N VAL A 55 0.14 -13.81 -7.83
CA VAL A 55 0.47 -12.95 -8.97
C VAL A 55 1.09 -13.79 -10.08
N ASP A 56 0.53 -13.70 -11.29
CA ASP A 56 0.95 -14.51 -12.46
C ASP A 56 0.97 -16.03 -12.17
N GLY A 57 0.05 -16.51 -11.32
CA GLY A 57 0.01 -17.90 -10.86
C GLY A 57 0.99 -18.28 -9.73
N ASP A 58 1.93 -17.40 -9.36
CA ASP A 58 2.88 -17.64 -8.27
C ASP A 58 2.32 -17.16 -6.92
N THR A 59 2.51 -17.96 -5.87
CA THR A 59 2.15 -17.57 -4.49
C THR A 59 3.31 -16.84 -3.83
N VAL A 60 3.07 -15.60 -3.42
CA VAL A 60 4.00 -14.77 -2.66
C VAL A 60 3.50 -14.67 -1.22
N ARG A 61 4.45 -14.81 -0.28
CA ARG A 61 4.22 -14.59 1.15
C ARG A 61 5.13 -13.47 1.60
N GLY A 62 4.55 -12.47 2.26
CA GLY A 62 5.30 -11.35 2.81
C GLY A 62 4.68 -10.87 4.11
N TRP A 63 5.32 -9.88 4.71
CA TRP A 63 4.93 -9.33 6.00
C TRP A 63 4.73 -7.82 5.92
N ASN A 64 3.86 -7.30 6.77
CA ASN A 64 3.69 -5.88 7.05
C ASN A 64 3.49 -5.68 8.56
N HIS A 65 4.05 -4.60 9.10
CA HIS A 65 4.02 -4.31 10.54
C HIS A 65 2.61 -4.05 11.12
N GLU A 66 1.60 -3.83 10.26
CA GLU A 66 0.22 -3.56 10.66
C GLU A 66 -0.77 -4.59 10.09
N PRO A 67 -0.77 -5.84 10.58
CA PRO A 67 -1.61 -6.91 10.02
C PRO A 67 -3.11 -6.57 10.06
N SER A 68 -3.59 -5.91 11.12
CA SER A 68 -4.99 -5.49 11.23
C SER A 68 -5.39 -4.43 10.19
N TYR A 69 -4.47 -3.52 9.84
CA TYR A 69 -4.72 -2.52 8.81
C TYR A 69 -4.78 -3.17 7.43
N VAL A 70 -3.87 -4.10 7.15
CA VAL A 70 -3.86 -4.83 5.88
C VAL A 70 -5.10 -5.71 5.75
N GLN A 71 -5.51 -6.40 6.81
CA GLN A 71 -6.76 -7.16 6.82
C GLN A 71 -7.97 -6.28 6.45
N ALA A 72 -8.09 -5.09 7.03
CA ALA A 72 -9.18 -4.16 6.70
C ALA A 72 -9.15 -3.71 5.22
N LEU A 73 -7.96 -3.55 4.63
CA LEU A 73 -7.82 -3.25 3.20
C LEU A 73 -8.25 -4.42 2.32
N ILE A 74 -7.91 -5.65 2.69
CA ILE A 74 -8.35 -6.86 1.98
C ILE A 74 -9.87 -6.98 2.04
N ASP A 75 -10.44 -6.85 3.24
CA ASP A 75 -11.89 -6.97 3.48
C ASP A 75 -12.70 -5.92 2.73
N SER A 76 -12.11 -4.76 2.43
CA SER A 76 -12.77 -3.70 1.65
C SER A 76 -13.01 -4.07 0.17
N GLY A 77 -12.50 -5.22 -0.30
CA GLY A 77 -12.73 -5.72 -1.66
C GLY A 77 -12.10 -4.86 -2.75
N ARG A 78 -11.07 -4.08 -2.40
CA ARG A 78 -10.29 -3.25 -3.34
C ARG A 78 -9.54 -4.12 -4.34
N ARG A 79 -9.35 -3.61 -5.57
CA ARG A 79 -8.46 -4.28 -6.53
C ARG A 79 -7.03 -4.15 -6.02
N VAL A 80 -6.29 -5.24 -6.03
CA VAL A 80 -4.92 -5.27 -5.53
C VAL A 80 -3.93 -5.41 -6.68
N LYS A 81 -2.86 -4.62 -6.62
CA LYS A 81 -1.72 -4.72 -7.55
C LYS A 81 -0.41 -4.84 -6.82
N TRP A 82 0.53 -5.54 -7.41
CA TRP A 82 1.86 -5.81 -6.87
C TRP A 82 2.96 -5.12 -7.68
N CYS A 83 3.82 -4.39 -7.00
CA CYS A 83 5.07 -3.86 -7.53
C CYS A 83 6.25 -4.55 -6.85
N GLU A 84 6.79 -5.58 -7.50
CA GLU A 84 7.89 -6.40 -6.97
C GLU A 84 9.16 -5.60 -6.72
N ARG A 85 9.56 -4.77 -7.69
CA ARG A 85 10.80 -3.96 -7.61
C ARG A 85 10.88 -3.14 -6.33
N TYR A 86 9.75 -2.66 -5.85
CA TYR A 86 9.68 -1.82 -4.66
C TYR A 86 9.01 -2.52 -3.49
N GLY A 87 8.58 -3.78 -3.59
CA GLY A 87 7.87 -4.48 -2.52
C GLY A 87 6.63 -3.73 -2.04
N ILE A 88 5.71 -3.36 -2.95
CA ILE A 88 4.51 -2.57 -2.62
C ILE A 88 3.25 -3.24 -3.17
N LEU A 89 2.24 -3.39 -2.31
CA LEU A 89 0.86 -3.62 -2.71
C LEU A 89 0.11 -2.30 -2.82
N SER A 90 -0.64 -2.12 -3.89
CA SER A 90 -1.62 -1.04 -4.07
C SER A 90 -3.02 -1.60 -3.94
N PHE A 91 -3.85 -1.01 -3.08
CA PHE A 91 -5.26 -1.31 -2.89
C PHE A 91 -6.08 -0.17 -3.51
N GLU A 92 -6.53 -0.38 -4.75
CA GLU A 92 -7.21 0.61 -5.56
C GLU A 92 -8.71 0.63 -5.23
N ALA A 93 -9.24 1.83 -4.97
CA ALA A 93 -10.66 2.03 -4.74
C ALA A 93 -11.48 1.61 -5.98
N PRO A 94 -12.64 0.95 -5.80
CA PRO A 94 -13.59 0.76 -6.89
C PRO A 94 -13.96 2.10 -7.52
N GLY A 95 -13.78 2.25 -8.83
CA GLY A 95 -14.14 3.48 -9.55
C GLY A 95 -13.08 4.59 -9.60
N GLY A 96 -11.81 4.30 -9.26
CA GLY A 96 -10.68 5.23 -9.48
C GLY A 96 -10.47 6.27 -8.38
N GLY A 97 -10.96 6.00 -7.17
CA GLY A 97 -10.69 6.80 -5.97
C GLY A 97 -9.26 6.64 -5.43
N SER A 98 -9.02 7.10 -4.19
CA SER A 98 -7.68 7.07 -3.59
C SER A 98 -7.19 5.64 -3.38
N SER A 99 -6.00 5.35 -3.91
CA SER A 99 -5.29 4.09 -3.65
C SER A 99 -4.61 4.13 -2.28
N ARG A 100 -4.56 2.98 -1.60
CA ARG A 100 -3.77 2.77 -0.38
C ARG A 100 -2.57 1.89 -0.72
N TYR A 101 -1.42 2.20 -0.14
CA TYR A 101 -0.19 1.47 -0.43
C TYR A 101 0.32 0.80 0.83
N VAL A 102 0.70 -0.47 0.71
CA VAL A 102 1.25 -1.29 1.79
C VAL A 102 2.63 -1.77 1.36
N GLY A 103 3.64 -1.49 2.17
CA GLY A 103 4.98 -2.05 1.98
C GLY A 103 4.97 -3.51 2.41
N VAL A 104 5.54 -4.39 1.60
CA VAL A 104 5.62 -5.82 1.86
C VAL A 104 7.08 -6.25 1.79
N ASP A 105 7.56 -6.94 2.82
CA ASP A 105 8.90 -7.54 2.83
C ASP A 105 8.84 -9.06 2.95
N SER A 106 9.93 -9.69 2.55
CA SER A 106 10.20 -11.13 2.61
C SER A 106 10.65 -11.62 3.98
N VAL A 107 10.90 -10.73 4.95
CA VAL A 107 11.49 -11.12 6.25
C VAL A 107 10.59 -12.14 6.94
N ALA A 108 11.18 -13.30 7.24
CA ALA A 108 10.48 -14.45 7.80
C ALA A 108 10.10 -14.30 9.28
N SER A 109 10.49 -13.21 9.95
CA SER A 109 10.22 -13.01 11.37
C SER A 109 9.89 -11.55 11.72
N PRO A 110 8.67 -11.26 12.22
CA PRO A 110 8.28 -9.96 12.79
C PRO A 110 9.19 -9.51 13.93
N GLU A 111 9.86 -10.45 14.61
CA GLU A 111 10.72 -10.22 15.77
C GLU A 111 12.10 -9.64 15.40
N GLU A 112 12.55 -9.81 14.15
CA GLU A 112 13.81 -9.25 13.64
C GLU A 112 13.71 -7.76 13.27
N CYS A 113 12.55 -7.14 13.51
CA CYS A 113 12.28 -5.71 13.35
C CYS A 113 13.01 -4.84 14.42
N THR A 114 14.30 -5.07 14.62
CA THR A 114 15.13 -4.35 15.61
C THR A 114 15.96 -3.21 14.99
N GLY A 115 15.91 -3.02 13.66
CA GLY A 115 16.75 -2.06 12.94
C GLY A 115 16.24 -0.61 12.95
N THR A 116 17.03 0.30 13.52
CA THR A 116 16.91 1.75 13.41
C THR A 116 17.11 2.25 11.97
N ARG A 117 16.10 2.88 11.36
CA ARG A 117 16.25 3.97 10.37
C ARG A 117 14.91 4.70 10.12
N THR A 118 14.87 5.95 10.58
CA THR A 118 13.95 7.04 10.17
C THR A 118 14.36 7.50 8.74
N ASP A 119 13.58 8.18 7.89
CA ASP A 119 12.64 9.29 8.03
C ASP A 119 11.60 9.27 6.89
N GLY A 120 10.39 9.78 7.10
CA GLY A 120 9.33 9.82 6.08
C GLY A 120 7.95 10.12 6.63
N PHE A 121 7.08 10.64 5.77
CA PHE A 121 5.75 11.11 6.13
C PHE A 121 4.69 10.25 5.43
N VAL A 122 3.54 10.07 6.09
CA VAL A 122 2.36 9.39 5.52
C VAL A 122 1.74 10.25 4.42
N ILE A 123 1.51 9.66 3.24
CA ILE A 123 0.79 10.29 2.14
C ILE A 123 -0.68 9.84 2.20
N GLU A 124 -1.59 10.77 2.49
CA GLU A 124 -3.00 10.61 2.15
C GLU A 124 -3.22 11.06 0.70
N GLY A 125 -3.63 10.14 -0.17
CA GLY A 125 -3.81 10.39 -1.61
C GLY A 125 -4.92 11.39 -2.01
N ARG A 126 -5.45 12.19 -1.09
CA ARG A 126 -6.62 13.07 -1.34
C ARG A 126 -6.29 14.53 -1.65
N LYS A 127 -5.00 14.91 -1.78
CA LYS A 127 -4.62 16.32 -1.98
C LYS A 127 -3.45 16.55 -2.95
N LEU A 128 -3.50 15.94 -4.13
CA LEU A 128 -2.63 16.35 -5.26
C LEU A 128 -3.43 16.57 -6.57
N LEU A 129 -4.76 16.49 -6.51
CA LEU A 129 -5.65 16.84 -7.60
C LEU A 129 -6.36 18.15 -7.26
N GLY A 130 -5.91 19.21 -7.91
CA GLY A 130 -6.46 20.56 -7.87
C GLY A 130 -5.33 21.52 -8.25
N GLY A 131 -5.36 22.23 -9.36
CA GLY A 131 -6.37 22.43 -10.38
C GLY A 131 -5.87 23.61 -11.22
N ASP A 132 -6.26 23.60 -12.49
CA ASP A 132 -6.40 24.73 -13.39
C ASP A 132 -5.14 25.50 -13.83
N GLY A 133 -4.99 25.52 -15.15
CA GLY A 133 -4.02 26.37 -15.81
C GLY A 133 -4.37 27.84 -15.69
N GLN A 134 -3.32 28.65 -15.65
CA GLN A 134 -3.13 29.88 -16.42
C GLN A 134 -1.77 30.41 -15.98
N ASP A 135 -0.80 30.40 -16.88
CA ASP A 135 0.01 31.60 -17.02
C ASP A 135 0.44 31.75 -18.49
N SER A 136 -0.29 32.63 -19.13
CA SER A 136 0.02 33.28 -20.37
C SER A 136 1.05 34.39 -20.16
N ARG A 137 1.96 34.53 -21.14
CA ARG A 137 2.85 35.69 -21.41
C ARG A 137 4.14 35.71 -20.59
N ALA A 138 5.30 36.07 -21.14
CA ALA A 138 5.60 36.82 -22.37
C ALA A 138 6.89 36.30 -23.03
#